data_AF-A0A847I4V6-F1
#
_entry.id   AF-A0A847I4V6-F1
#
_cell.length_a   1.000
_cell.length_b   1.000
_cell.length_c   1.000
_cell.angle_alpha   90.00
_cell.angle_beta   90.00
_cell.angle_gamma   90.00
#
_symmetry.space_group_name_H-M   'P 1'
#
loop_
_entity.id
_entity.type
_entity.pdbx_description
1 polymer ?
#
loop_
_entity_poly.entity_id
_entity_poly.type
_entity_poly.pdbx_seq_one_letter_code
_entity_poly.pdbx_strand_id
1 'polypeptide(L)'
;MAYLKEVVERAGKRYNQEALVSGNLEAARRRLSQEMYREDRAPLAMYSAHGLDGQGRPYLTVTALNEHRETVAIWLMIERGDSSLVRARVALPIEQKDWELVLPHWFTILVRDWKDLPPRTDGQLLEFRMTDDRSVEMPALASCTVAVAIEDRVNGLSNFVVACEKDDDELRVPED
;
A
#
# COMPACT_ATOMS: atom_id res chain seq x y z
N MET A 1 18.77 4.03 3.99
CA MET A 1 18.53 2.82 4.81
C MET A 1 17.82 3.12 6.11
N ALA A 2 18.39 3.94 7.00
CA ALA A 2 17.80 4.24 8.32
C ALA A 2 16.36 4.78 8.26
N TYR A 3 16.11 5.81 7.44
CA TYR A 3 14.76 6.39 7.28
C TYR A 3 13.73 5.38 6.76
N LEU A 4 14.15 4.50 5.86
CA LEU A 4 13.28 3.51 5.25
C LEU A 4 12.83 2.44 6.24
N LYS A 5 13.80 1.98 7.04
CA LYS A 5 13.57 1.06 8.15
C LYS A 5 12.69 1.71 9.21
N GLU A 6 12.97 2.96 9.56
CA GLU A 6 12.18 3.73 10.52
C GLU A 6 10.73 3.94 10.07
N VAL A 7 10.46 4.14 8.77
CA VAL A 7 9.10 4.22 8.23
C VAL A 7 8.37 2.89 8.40
N VAL A 8 9.01 1.76 8.06
CA VAL A 8 8.42 0.43 8.24
C VAL A 8 8.26 0.07 9.71
N GLU A 9 9.26 0.33 10.55
CA GLU A 9 9.20 0.11 12.00
C GLU A 9 8.17 1.01 12.69
N ARG A 10 7.97 2.26 12.24
CA ARG A 10 6.92 3.14 12.76
C ARG A 10 5.54 2.72 12.29
N ALA A 11 5.44 2.22 11.06
CA ALA A 11 4.21 1.66 10.54
C ALA A 11 3.86 0.39 11.32
N GLY A 12 4.76 -0.60 11.35
CA GLY A 12 4.58 -1.92 11.98
C GLY A 12 4.70 -1.98 13.50
N LYS A 13 4.89 -0.85 14.20
CA LYS A 13 4.74 -0.83 15.66
C LYS A 13 3.25 -0.83 15.99
N ARG A 14 2.77 -1.97 16.52
CA ARG A 14 1.45 -2.19 17.15
C ARG A 14 1.05 -1.05 18.09
N TYR A 15 0.51 0.01 17.52
CA TYR A 15 -0.53 0.82 18.14
C TYR A 15 -1.83 0.22 17.63
N ASN A 16 -2.76 -0.12 18.54
CA ASN A 16 -4.08 -0.71 18.23
C ASN A 16 -4.48 -0.34 16.81
N GLN A 17 -4.52 -1.29 15.88
CA GLN A 17 -4.83 -1.00 14.47
C GLN A 17 -6.10 -0.14 14.39
N GLU A 18 -7.04 -0.36 15.32
CA GLU A 18 -8.22 0.48 15.57
C GLU A 18 -7.91 1.96 15.88
N ALA A 19 -6.92 2.29 16.71
CA ALA A 19 -6.55 3.66 17.08
C ALA A 19 -5.84 4.41 15.94
N LEU A 20 -4.96 3.73 15.18
CA LEU A 20 -4.32 4.31 13.99
C LEU A 20 -5.35 4.55 12.87
N VAL A 21 -6.22 3.57 12.62
CA VAL A 21 -7.33 3.71 11.67
C VAL A 21 -8.29 4.81 12.14
N SER A 22 -8.64 4.87 13.41
CA SER A 22 -9.49 5.93 13.97
C SER A 22 -8.86 7.31 13.82
N GLY A 23 -7.56 7.45 14.09
CA GLY A 23 -6.83 8.71 13.92
C GLY A 23 -6.77 9.17 12.45
N ASN A 24 -6.53 8.25 11.52
CA ASN A 24 -6.53 8.56 10.09
C ASN A 24 -7.93 8.89 9.57
N LEU A 25 -8.96 8.19 10.04
CA LEU A 25 -10.36 8.48 9.73
C LEU A 25 -10.79 9.83 10.31
N GLU A 26 -10.34 10.19 11.51
CA GLU A 26 -10.59 11.49 12.10
C GLU A 26 -9.87 12.59 11.31
N ALA A 27 -8.62 12.36 10.90
CA ALA A 27 -7.89 13.28 10.03
C ALA A 27 -8.60 13.47 8.69
N ALA A 28 -9.15 12.41 8.11
CA ALA A 28 -9.97 12.48 6.90
C ALA A 28 -11.26 13.28 7.14
N ARG A 29 -11.99 12.99 8.23
CA ARG A 29 -13.20 13.75 8.62
C ARG A 29 -12.90 15.24 8.79
N ARG A 30 -11.79 15.58 9.45
CA ARG A 30 -11.34 16.97 9.63
C ARG A 30 -10.98 17.64 8.30
N ARG A 31 -10.38 16.92 7.35
CA ARG A 31 -10.10 17.45 6.00
C ARG A 31 -11.39 17.76 5.24
N LEU A 32 -12.35 16.83 5.30
CA LEU A 32 -13.67 16.94 4.66
C LEU A 32 -14.54 18.04 5.29
N SER A 33 -14.41 18.29 6.59
CA SER A 33 -15.19 19.33 7.29
C SER A 33 -14.63 20.75 7.14
N GLN A 34 -13.39 20.88 6.68
CA GLN A 34 -12.81 22.18 6.37
C GLN A 34 -13.35 22.65 5.02
N GLU A 35 -14.33 23.56 5.03
CA GLU A 35 -15.01 24.15 3.85
C GLU A 35 -14.08 24.81 2.81
N MET A 36 -12.76 24.86 3.08
CA MET A 36 -11.78 25.32 2.12
C MET A 36 -11.31 24.18 1.21
N TYR A 37 -11.87 24.15 0.01
CA TYR A 37 -11.27 23.52 -1.17
C TYR A 37 -9.81 23.95 -1.29
N ARG A 38 -8.88 23.02 -1.09
CA ARG A 38 -7.46 23.27 -1.35
C ARG A 38 -6.98 22.22 -2.34
N GLU A 39 -6.86 22.64 -3.59
CA GLU A 39 -6.30 21.83 -4.67
C GLU A 39 -4.88 21.34 -4.37
N ASP A 40 -4.17 21.92 -3.39
CA ASP A 40 -2.76 21.63 -3.05
C ASP A 40 -2.52 20.53 -2.01
N ARG A 41 -3.56 19.83 -1.56
CA ARG A 41 -3.38 18.79 -0.52
C ARG A 41 -2.86 17.49 -1.12
N ALA A 42 -1.78 16.97 -0.54
CA ALA A 42 -1.36 15.59 -0.78
C ALA A 42 -2.46 14.61 -0.33
N PRO A 43 -2.58 13.43 -0.98
CA PRO A 43 -3.53 12.41 -0.60
C PRO A 43 -3.33 11.96 0.85
N LEU A 44 -4.36 11.36 1.44
CA LEU A 44 -4.31 10.79 2.79
C LEU A 44 -4.71 9.32 2.73
N ALA A 45 -3.77 8.42 3.01
CA ALA A 45 -4.09 7.00 3.15
C ALA A 45 -4.74 6.78 4.52
N MET A 46 -5.95 6.21 4.52
CA MET A 46 -6.74 6.02 5.72
C MET A 46 -6.55 4.64 6.32
N TYR A 47 -6.59 3.64 5.46
CA TYR A 47 -6.62 2.22 5.83
C TYR A 47 -6.02 1.38 4.71
N SER A 48 -5.42 0.24 5.05
CA SER A 48 -5.02 -0.79 4.11
C SER A 48 -5.27 -2.18 4.68
N ALA A 49 -5.49 -3.14 3.79
CA ALA A 49 -5.64 -4.54 4.15
C ALA A 49 -4.89 -5.41 3.15
N HIS A 50 -4.54 -6.61 3.60
CA HIS A 50 -4.11 -7.70 2.75
C HIS A 50 -4.94 -8.94 3.10
N GLY A 51 -5.04 -9.88 2.19
CA GLY A 51 -5.79 -11.12 2.41
C GLY A 51 -5.83 -12.01 1.18
N LEU A 52 -6.77 -12.94 1.14
CA LEU A 52 -7.03 -13.80 -0.01
C LEU A 52 -8.37 -13.44 -0.65
N ASP A 53 -8.42 -13.40 -1.98
CA ASP A 53 -9.65 -13.19 -2.73
C ASP A 53 -10.51 -14.47 -2.76
N GLY A 54 -11.69 -14.41 -3.39
CA GLY A 54 -12.60 -15.57 -3.51
C GLY A 54 -12.03 -16.76 -4.28
N GLN A 55 -10.85 -16.62 -4.90
CA GLN A 55 -10.12 -17.68 -5.60
C GLN A 55 -8.86 -18.12 -4.84
N GLY A 56 -8.65 -17.63 -3.62
CA GLY A 56 -7.46 -17.93 -2.81
C GLY A 56 -6.20 -17.18 -3.26
N ARG A 57 -6.31 -16.15 -4.11
CA ARG A 57 -5.16 -15.36 -4.56
C ARG A 57 -4.91 -14.21 -3.59
N PRO A 58 -3.64 -13.89 -3.25
CA PRO A 58 -3.36 -12.77 -2.38
C PRO A 58 -3.84 -11.45 -3.00
N TYR A 59 -4.43 -10.58 -2.20
CA TYR A 59 -4.78 -9.23 -2.62
C TYR A 59 -4.24 -8.20 -1.62
N LEU A 60 -4.10 -6.97 -2.10
CA LEU A 60 -3.81 -5.80 -1.29
C LEU A 60 -4.81 -4.70 -1.62
N THR A 61 -5.29 -4.02 -0.59
CA THR A 61 -6.17 -2.86 -0.72
C THR A 61 -5.65 -1.69 0.11
N VAL A 62 -5.85 -0.48 -0.39
CA VAL A 62 -5.58 0.77 0.31
C VAL A 62 -6.71 1.74 0.01
N THR A 63 -7.33 2.25 1.06
CA THR A 63 -8.35 3.29 0.97
C THR A 63 -7.70 4.64 1.27
N ALA A 64 -7.82 5.57 0.33
CA ALA A 64 -7.27 6.91 0.48
C ALA A 64 -8.32 7.99 0.18
N LEU A 65 -8.18 9.12 0.86
CA LEU A 65 -8.83 10.37 0.54
C LEU A 65 -7.93 11.14 -0.43
N ASN A 66 -8.40 11.36 -1.65
CA ASN A 66 -7.69 12.11 -2.68
C ASN A 66 -8.62 13.17 -3.28
N GLU A 67 -8.56 14.37 -2.72
CA GLU A 67 -9.49 15.46 -3.03
C GLU A 67 -9.12 16.05 -4.41
N HIS A 68 -9.93 15.73 -5.44
CA HIS A 68 -9.85 16.35 -6.79
C HIS A 68 -8.57 16.05 -7.58
N ARG A 69 -7.84 15.00 -7.20
CA ARG A 69 -6.66 14.56 -7.92
C ARG A 69 -6.74 13.10 -8.25
N GLU A 70 -6.25 12.80 -9.42
CA GLU A 70 -6.11 11.46 -9.94
C GLU A 70 -5.04 10.70 -9.15
N THR A 71 -5.37 9.50 -8.66
CA THR A 71 -4.35 8.58 -8.12
C THR A 71 -3.63 7.89 -9.28
N VAL A 72 -2.29 7.87 -9.24
CA VAL A 72 -1.48 7.31 -10.34
C VAL A 72 -0.65 6.10 -9.94
N ALA A 73 -0.37 5.92 -8.64
CA ALA A 73 0.38 4.76 -8.15
C ALA A 73 0.11 4.44 -6.69
N ILE A 74 0.36 3.17 -6.34
CA ILE A 74 0.45 2.67 -4.98
C ILE A 74 1.93 2.41 -4.68
N TRP A 75 2.43 3.03 -3.61
CA TRP A 75 3.77 2.80 -3.11
C TRP A 75 3.73 1.74 -2.02
N LEU A 76 4.67 0.79 -2.07
CA LEU A 76 4.85 -0.22 -1.05
C LEU A 76 6.26 -0.12 -0.46
N MET A 77 6.29 -0.24 0.85
CA MET A 77 7.45 -0.36 1.68
C MET A 77 7.48 -1.75 2.27
N ILE A 78 8.43 -2.58 1.82
CA ILE A 78 8.43 -4.02 2.11
C ILE A 78 9.71 -4.34 2.89
N GLU A 79 9.55 -4.81 4.12
CA GLU A 79 10.60 -5.46 4.89
C GLU A 79 10.45 -6.97 4.77
N ARG A 80 11.43 -7.61 4.14
CA ARG A 80 11.45 -9.05 3.88
C ARG A 80 11.82 -9.81 5.15
N GLY A 81 11.56 -11.12 5.14
CA GLY A 81 11.90 -12.03 6.25
C GLY A 81 13.37 -12.01 6.69
N ASP A 82 14.28 -11.65 5.77
CA ASP A 82 15.73 -11.49 5.98
C ASP A 82 16.14 -10.07 6.45
N SER A 83 15.18 -9.21 6.80
CA SER A 83 15.36 -7.79 7.15
C SER A 83 15.83 -6.89 6.00
N SER A 84 15.84 -7.38 4.77
CA SER A 84 16.12 -6.53 3.60
C SER A 84 14.93 -5.63 3.30
N LEU A 85 15.21 -4.39 2.87
CA LEU A 85 14.19 -3.39 2.60
C LEU A 85 14.06 -3.11 1.11
N VAL A 86 12.83 -3.23 0.62
CA VAL A 86 12.46 -3.05 -0.78
C VAL A 86 11.44 -1.93 -0.88
N ARG A 87 11.68 -1.01 -1.83
CA ARG A 87 10.68 -0.03 -2.25
C ARG A 87 10.02 -0.56 -3.51
N ALA A 88 8.71 -0.52 -3.58
CA ALA A 88 7.97 -0.86 -4.78
C ALA A 88 6.95 0.23 -5.12
N ARG A 89 6.70 0.39 -6.41
CA ARG A 89 5.70 1.29 -6.96
C ARG A 89 4.86 0.52 -7.95
N VAL A 90 3.56 0.45 -7.69
CA VAL A 90 2.56 -0.17 -8.57
C VAL A 90 1.86 0.95 -9.33
N ALA A 91 2.13 1.07 -10.62
CA ALA A 91 1.46 2.06 -11.47
C ALA A 91 0.02 1.62 -11.78
N LEU A 92 -0.94 2.54 -11.62
CA LEU A 92 -2.36 2.30 -11.93
C LEU A 92 -2.66 2.53 -13.43
N PRO A 93 -3.53 1.70 -14.06
CA PRO A 93 -3.96 1.91 -15.45
C PRO A 93 -4.87 3.14 -15.55
N ILE A 94 -4.87 3.82 -16.70
CA ILE A 94 -5.59 5.08 -16.95
C ILE A 94 -7.09 4.96 -16.67
N GLU A 95 -7.68 3.81 -16.96
CA GLU A 95 -9.12 3.57 -16.84
C GLU A 95 -9.60 3.45 -15.39
N GLN A 96 -8.68 3.26 -14.42
CA GLN A 96 -9.00 3.15 -12.99
C GLN A 96 -8.76 4.44 -12.22
N LYS A 97 -8.53 5.52 -12.96
CA LYS A 97 -8.18 6.82 -12.43
C LYS A 97 -9.40 7.73 -12.28
N ASP A 98 -10.49 7.14 -11.79
CA ASP A 98 -11.75 7.83 -11.57
C ASP A 98 -11.65 8.88 -10.45
N TRP A 99 -12.51 9.89 -10.55
CA TRP A 99 -12.55 11.04 -9.64
C TRP A 99 -13.56 10.79 -8.53
N GLU A 100 -13.25 9.87 -7.61
CA GLU A 100 -13.99 9.77 -6.35
C GLU A 100 -13.16 10.35 -5.20
N LEU A 101 -13.84 11.08 -4.31
CA LEU A 101 -13.21 11.75 -3.17
C LEU A 101 -12.49 10.74 -2.24
N VAL A 102 -13.07 9.55 -2.09
CA VAL A 102 -12.53 8.43 -1.32
C VAL A 102 -12.50 7.21 -2.24
N LEU A 103 -11.30 6.69 -2.51
CA LEU A 103 -11.10 5.57 -3.44
C LEU A 103 -10.46 4.39 -2.71
N PRO A 104 -11.12 3.23 -2.64
CA PRO A 104 -10.45 1.97 -2.35
C PRO A 104 -9.71 1.50 -3.60
N HIS A 105 -8.38 1.59 -3.57
CA HIS A 105 -7.52 0.99 -4.59
C HIS A 105 -7.17 -0.43 -4.16
N TRP A 106 -7.37 -1.40 -5.04
CA TRP A 106 -7.04 -2.79 -4.75
C TRP A 106 -6.49 -3.50 -5.97
N PHE A 107 -5.66 -4.52 -5.71
CA PHE A 107 -5.18 -5.43 -6.73
C PHE A 107 -4.92 -6.83 -6.18
N THR A 108 -5.09 -7.81 -7.06
CA THR A 108 -4.68 -9.20 -6.83
C THR A 108 -3.21 -9.37 -7.21
N ILE A 109 -2.47 -10.12 -6.42
CA ILE A 109 -1.06 -10.43 -6.64
C ILE A 109 -0.95 -11.75 -7.40
N LEU A 110 -0.36 -11.69 -8.59
CA LEU A 110 0.09 -12.87 -9.32
C LEU A 110 1.51 -13.19 -8.87
N VAL A 111 1.63 -14.20 -8.01
CA VAL A 111 2.87 -14.46 -7.26
C VAL A 111 4.02 -14.82 -8.19
N ARG A 112 5.13 -14.09 -8.05
CA ARG A 112 6.44 -14.42 -8.65
C ARG A 112 7.49 -14.65 -7.57
N ASP A 113 8.49 -15.49 -7.84
CA ASP A 113 9.57 -15.67 -6.88
C ASP A 113 10.44 -14.41 -6.80
N TRP A 114 10.87 -14.06 -5.58
CA TRP A 114 11.81 -12.96 -5.34
C TRP A 114 13.12 -13.12 -6.14
N LYS A 115 13.53 -14.37 -6.40
CA LYS A 115 14.75 -14.71 -7.14
C LYS A 115 14.65 -14.36 -8.64
N ASP A 116 13.44 -14.26 -9.17
CA ASP A 116 13.18 -14.00 -10.59
C ASP A 116 13.23 -12.50 -10.90
N LEU A 117 13.42 -11.68 -9.88
CA LEU A 117 13.57 -10.24 -10.01
C LEU A 117 15.05 -9.88 -10.13
N PRO A 118 15.38 -8.74 -10.78
CA PRO A 118 16.77 -8.32 -10.97
C PRO A 118 17.57 -8.37 -9.66
N PRO A 119 18.82 -8.85 -9.65
CA PRO A 119 19.66 -8.94 -8.45
C PRO A 119 19.88 -7.55 -7.83
N ARG A 120 19.84 -7.45 -6.50
CA ARG A 120 19.58 -6.15 -5.82
C ARG A 120 20.60 -5.71 -4.80
N THR A 121 20.67 -4.39 -4.68
CA THR A 121 21.13 -3.65 -3.50
C THR A 121 19.92 -3.18 -2.67
N ASP A 122 20.10 -3.09 -1.36
CA ASP A 122 19.09 -2.53 -0.45
C ASP A 122 18.59 -1.15 -0.96
N GLY A 123 17.29 -0.87 -0.82
CA GLY A 123 16.71 0.44 -1.13
C GLY A 123 16.44 0.76 -2.61
N GLN A 124 16.72 -0.15 -3.55
CA GLN A 124 16.29 0.00 -4.94
C GLN A 124 14.76 -0.01 -5.09
N LEU A 125 14.28 0.81 -6.03
CA LEU A 125 12.88 0.89 -6.41
C LEU A 125 12.55 -0.23 -7.41
N LEU A 126 11.49 -0.97 -7.13
CA LEU A 126 10.82 -1.83 -8.09
C LEU A 126 9.62 -1.13 -8.69
N GLU A 127 9.51 -1.21 -9.99
CA GLU A 127 8.32 -0.77 -10.68
C GLU A 127 7.53 -2.00 -11.12
N PHE A 128 6.30 -2.06 -10.64
CA PHE A 128 5.29 -2.99 -11.09
C PHE A 128 4.20 -2.21 -11.80
N ARG A 129 3.50 -2.88 -12.70
CA ARG A 129 2.37 -2.30 -13.41
C ARG A 129 1.15 -3.15 -13.16
N MET A 130 0.07 -2.49 -12.75
CA MET A 130 -1.22 -3.12 -12.66
C MET A 130 -1.82 -3.28 -14.06
N THR A 131 -2.35 -4.47 -14.31
CA THR A 131 -3.09 -4.82 -15.51
C THR A 131 -4.53 -4.33 -15.43
N ASP A 132 -5.24 -4.40 -16.55
CA ASP A 132 -6.63 -3.92 -16.64
C ASP A 132 -7.59 -4.76 -15.77
N ASP A 133 -7.25 -6.04 -15.52
CA ASP A 133 -7.99 -6.93 -14.61
C ASP A 133 -7.65 -6.77 -13.12
N ARG A 134 -6.98 -5.67 -12.75
CA ARG A 134 -6.54 -5.35 -11.37
C ARG A 134 -5.58 -6.39 -10.80
N SER A 135 -4.72 -6.95 -11.64
CA SER A 135 -3.69 -7.88 -11.20
C SER A 135 -2.29 -7.27 -11.31
N VAL A 136 -1.38 -7.72 -10.45
CA VAL A 136 0.01 -7.24 -10.41
C VAL A 136 0.92 -8.46 -10.25
N GLU A 137 1.81 -8.66 -11.21
CA GLU A 137 2.88 -9.65 -11.08
C GLU A 137 3.95 -9.16 -10.10
N MET A 138 3.94 -9.71 -8.88
CA MET A 138 4.91 -9.35 -7.85
C MET A 138 5.09 -10.48 -6.83
N PRO A 139 6.12 -10.42 -5.97
CA PRO A 139 6.30 -11.42 -4.95
C PRO A 139 5.19 -11.47 -3.92
N ALA A 140 4.97 -12.66 -3.37
CA ALA A 140 4.11 -12.86 -2.22
C ALA A 140 4.59 -12.01 -1.03
N LEU A 141 3.62 -11.38 -0.36
CA LEU A 141 3.84 -10.48 0.77
C LEU A 141 3.61 -11.15 2.13
N ALA A 142 3.10 -12.39 2.17
CA ALA A 142 2.69 -13.08 3.40
C ALA A 142 3.80 -13.27 4.46
N SER A 143 5.08 -13.18 4.06
CA SER A 143 6.23 -13.27 4.97
C SER A 143 6.96 -11.93 5.17
N CYS A 144 6.32 -10.83 4.80
CA CYS A 144 6.88 -9.49 4.81
C CYS A 144 6.07 -8.56 5.71
N THR A 145 6.74 -7.58 6.31
CA THR A 145 6.03 -6.41 6.83
C THR A 145 5.85 -5.41 5.69
N VAL A 146 4.63 -4.95 5.46
CA VAL A 146 4.29 -4.07 4.34
C VAL A 146 3.57 -2.83 4.81
N ALA A 147 4.08 -1.67 4.43
CA ALA A 147 3.37 -0.40 4.54
C ALA A 147 3.09 0.18 3.15
N VAL A 148 1.94 0.83 2.98
CA VAL A 148 1.47 1.33 1.70
C VAL A 148 1.11 2.81 1.75
N ALA A 149 1.30 3.49 0.62
CA ALA A 149 0.92 4.89 0.42
C ALA A 149 0.37 5.08 -1.00
N ILE A 150 -0.34 6.18 -1.21
CA ILE A 150 -0.90 6.57 -2.50
C ILE A 150 -0.15 7.79 -3.04
N GLU A 151 0.12 7.78 -4.35
CA GLU A 151 0.67 8.91 -5.10
C GLU A 151 -0.37 9.48 -6.06
N ASP A 152 -0.53 10.80 -6.05
CA ASP A 152 -1.38 11.54 -6.99
C ASP A 152 -0.62 12.00 -8.27
N ARG A 153 -1.36 12.49 -9.26
CA ARG A 153 -0.80 12.93 -10.56
C ARG A 153 0.17 14.12 -10.51
N VAL A 154 0.27 14.84 -9.39
CA VAL A 154 1.25 15.92 -9.20
C VAL A 154 2.38 15.52 -8.25
N ASN A 155 2.56 14.21 -8.03
CA ASN A 155 3.56 13.60 -7.16
C ASN A 155 3.35 13.88 -5.67
N GLY A 156 2.11 14.17 -5.26
CA GLY A 156 1.71 14.20 -3.86
C GLY A 156 1.66 12.79 -3.29
N LEU A 157 2.51 12.49 -2.30
CA LEU A 157 2.56 11.20 -1.62
C LEU A 157 1.83 11.29 -0.28
N SER A 158 0.99 10.30 0.00
CA SER A 158 0.29 10.21 1.29
C SER A 158 1.21 9.78 2.43
N ASN A 159 0.66 9.77 3.65
CA ASN A 159 1.20 8.98 4.74
C ASN A 159 1.22 7.48 4.38
N PHE A 160 2.09 6.72 5.05
CA PHE A 160 2.11 5.26 4.99
C PHE A 160 1.18 4.65 6.04
N VAL A 161 0.49 3.57 5.66
CA VAL A 161 -0.37 2.75 6.53
C VAL A 161 0.05 1.28 6.40
N VAL A 162 -0.02 0.50 7.48
CA VAL A 162 0.38 -0.93 7.44
C VAL A 162 -0.68 -1.76 6.74
N ALA A 163 -0.25 -2.58 5.79
CA ALA A 163 -1.08 -3.56 5.11
C ALA A 163 -0.93 -4.96 5.71
N CYS A 164 0.27 -5.35 6.12
CA CYS A 164 0.62 -6.69 6.62
C CYS A 164 1.78 -6.60 7.64
N GLU A 165 1.73 -7.40 8.71
CA GLU A 165 2.85 -7.59 9.63
C GLU A 165 3.41 -9.01 9.48
N LYS A 166 4.74 -9.17 9.61
CA LYS A 166 5.45 -10.45 9.46
C LYS A 166 4.95 -11.57 10.39
N ASP A 167 4.25 -11.22 11.48
CA ASP A 167 3.70 -12.15 12.46
C ASP A 167 2.21 -12.47 12.23
N ASP A 168 1.61 -12.10 11.08
CA ASP A 168 0.28 -12.54 10.70
C ASP A 168 0.30 -14.04 10.33
N ASP A 169 0.37 -14.89 11.35
CA ASP A 169 0.24 -16.35 11.29
C ASP A 169 -1.11 -16.82 10.69
N GLU A 170 -2.06 -15.90 10.46
CA GLU A 170 -3.41 -16.15 9.96
C GLU A 170 -3.49 -16.48 8.46
N LEU A 171 -2.41 -16.25 7.69
CA LEU A 171 -2.34 -16.58 6.25
C LEU A 171 -1.56 -17.86 5.93
N ARG A 172 -1.21 -18.68 6.93
CA ARG A 172 -0.74 -20.04 6.64
C ARG A 172 -1.87 -20.82 5.97
N VAL A 173 -1.76 -20.99 4.65
CA VAL A 173 -2.51 -22.03 3.93
C VAL A 173 -2.18 -23.34 4.65
N PRO A 174 -3.16 -24.11 5.12
CA PRO A 174 -2.90 -25.42 5.69
C PRO A 174 -2.11 -26.24 4.68
N GLU A 175 -0.94 -26.74 5.09
CA GLU A 175 -0.27 -27.80 4.33
C GLU A 175 -1.11 -29.06 4.51
N ASP A 176 -1.69 -29.57 3.41
CA ASP A 176 -2.31 -30.89 3.34
C ASP A 176 -1.28 -32.03 3.53
#